data_AF-A0A9X2K6W4-F1
#
_entry.id   AF-A0A9X2K6W4-F1
#
_cell.length_a   1.000
_cell.length_b   1.000
_cell.length_c   1.000
_cell.angle_alpha   90.00
_cell.angle_beta   90.00
_cell.angle_gamma   90.00
#
_symmetry.space_group_name_H-M   'P 1'
#
loop_
_entity.id
_entity.type
_entity.pdbx_description
1 polymer ?
#
loop_
_entity_poly.entity_id
_entity_poly.type
_entity_poly.pdbx_seq_one_letter_code
_entity_poly.pdbx_strand_id
1 'polypeptide(L)'
;MNAQYQNDPQDPVGLGSGFQAWWAEVPDPGPYIREGLIVLDANVLLHLYRVTPTAREQILATLLEVRDRLWIPHQAALEFHRNRVDVVLNRLSQFREVRRVLKDATNKAAGELRKAVLRFTHLRQMNMTDRVWDPGANGLNEESILSRLDGVMDSALAELVTLEAEHDLAPNDLQSGDPVLARLDEVTRGRIGPPYLHAELRHLVEEATSYRYPNLIPPGYRDAERKPTPYRAAGDYILWRQIMDYAQTEARGRMLVMVTSDAKEDWWELDKNGKAQQGRPELRQELFDHSKSSMVQMMLSDFLEAAVEQFPGRVSPDTVSEVRESERTAQAAGVLDVLSSLKDDHKPDLMALSPAEFEHLIRQLLEAMGFTAYVTEPAHDAGFDIDATKSDANLGVIRTVAQVKRYSRAVSLDAVHALYGVMTHVKAQAGIMVTTSWFGSATRKFVEGKPLTLIDGPELISLLHDYLDIDATISIRRPMNRDNQ
;
A
#
# COMPACT_ATOMS: atom_id res chain seq x y z
N MET A 1 21.26 3.68 -34.20
CA MET A 1 22.54 3.25 -34.80
C MET A 1 22.84 1.89 -34.21
N ASN A 2 22.70 0.83 -34.99
CA ASN A 2 22.70 -0.56 -34.50
C ASN A 2 24.07 -0.93 -33.94
N ALA A 3 24.20 -0.99 -32.61
CA ALA A 3 25.32 -1.66 -31.97
C ALA A 3 25.18 -3.16 -32.27
N GLN A 4 26.02 -3.67 -33.17
CA GLN A 4 26.16 -5.10 -33.39
C GLN A 4 26.67 -5.72 -32.10
N TYR A 5 25.82 -6.50 -31.43
CA TYR A 5 26.24 -7.42 -30.38
C TYR A 5 27.19 -8.46 -30.99
N GLN A 6 28.49 -8.17 -30.98
CA GLN A 6 29.51 -9.20 -31.14
C GLN A 6 29.54 -10.01 -29.85
N ASN A 7 28.75 -11.09 -29.81
CA ASN A 7 28.97 -12.16 -28.83
C ASN A 7 30.35 -12.75 -29.11
N ASP A 8 31.33 -12.38 -28.29
CA ASP A 8 32.63 -13.03 -28.26
C ASP A 8 32.43 -14.48 -27.77
N PRO A 9 32.70 -15.52 -28.59
CA PRO A 9 32.36 -16.89 -28.25
C PRO A 9 33.49 -17.55 -27.45
N GLN A 10 33.80 -17.11 -26.22
CA GLN A 10 34.85 -17.76 -25.39
C GLN A 10 34.61 -17.70 -23.87
N ASP A 11 33.52 -18.30 -23.39
CA ASP A 11 33.55 -19.05 -22.12
C ASP A 11 32.36 -20.02 -22.06
N PRO A 12 32.54 -21.30 -21.69
CA PRO A 12 31.41 -22.21 -21.49
C PRO A 12 30.56 -21.73 -20.31
N VAL A 13 29.37 -21.21 -20.63
CA VAL A 13 28.39 -20.75 -19.63
C VAL A 13 27.80 -21.97 -18.92
N GLY A 14 27.99 -22.06 -17.60
CA GLY A 14 27.41 -23.10 -16.76
C GLY A 14 26.08 -22.65 -16.14
N LEU A 15 25.29 -23.60 -15.62
CA LEU A 15 24.03 -23.30 -14.91
C LEU A 15 24.23 -22.31 -13.74
N GLY A 16 25.41 -22.33 -13.11
CA GLY A 16 25.77 -21.35 -12.10
C GLY A 16 26.11 -19.98 -12.71
N SER A 17 27.15 -19.90 -13.56
CA SER A 17 27.67 -18.62 -14.05
C SER A 17 26.72 -17.87 -14.98
N GLY A 18 25.87 -18.56 -15.73
CA GLY A 18 24.92 -17.95 -16.67
C GLY A 18 23.59 -17.49 -16.06
N PHE A 19 23.27 -17.94 -14.85
CA PHE A 19 21.96 -17.69 -14.23
C PHE A 19 22.11 -17.14 -12.81
N GLN A 20 23.21 -16.45 -12.51
CA GLN A 20 23.49 -15.91 -11.17
C GLN A 20 22.31 -15.11 -10.61
N ALA A 21 21.58 -14.37 -11.44
CA ALA A 21 20.40 -13.64 -10.99
C ALA A 21 19.33 -14.56 -10.34
N TRP A 22 19.16 -15.81 -10.78
CA TRP A 22 18.11 -16.71 -10.27
C TRP A 22 18.48 -17.52 -9.02
N TRP A 23 19.76 -17.68 -8.69
CA TRP A 23 20.16 -18.53 -7.57
C TRP A 23 21.13 -17.87 -6.60
N ALA A 24 21.85 -16.81 -7.00
CA ALA A 24 22.76 -16.13 -6.09
C ALA A 24 21.96 -15.35 -5.05
N GLU A 25 22.41 -15.43 -3.79
CA GLU A 25 21.89 -14.59 -2.72
C GLU A 25 22.09 -13.10 -3.04
N VAL A 26 21.19 -12.26 -2.52
CA VAL A 26 21.35 -10.81 -2.62
C VAL A 26 22.69 -10.43 -2.00
N PRO A 27 23.53 -9.66 -2.73
CA PRO A 27 24.79 -9.20 -2.17
C PRO A 27 24.59 -8.40 -0.88
N ASP A 28 25.55 -8.49 0.05
CA ASP A 28 25.62 -7.58 1.20
C ASP A 28 25.52 -6.13 0.71
N PRO A 29 24.52 -5.34 1.18
CA PRO A 29 24.34 -3.97 0.75
C PRO A 29 25.46 -3.04 1.20
N GLY A 30 26.23 -3.38 2.24
CA GLY A 30 27.27 -2.53 2.81
C GLY A 30 28.30 -2.01 1.78
N PRO A 31 28.99 -2.89 1.04
CA PRO A 31 29.90 -2.49 -0.05
C PRO A 31 29.26 -1.61 -1.12
N TYR A 32 28.02 -1.91 -1.51
CA TYR A 32 27.29 -1.14 -2.52
C TYR A 32 26.97 0.27 -2.03
N ILE A 33 26.58 0.41 -0.75
CA ILE A 33 26.30 1.69 -0.14
C ILE A 33 27.57 2.53 0.02
N ARG A 34 28.73 1.91 0.26
CA ARG A 34 30.01 2.64 0.40
C ARG A 34 30.57 3.12 -0.94
N GLU A 35 30.58 2.28 -1.95
CA GLU A 35 31.37 2.49 -3.17
C GLU A 35 30.53 2.61 -4.45
N GLY A 36 29.33 2.03 -4.43
CA GLY A 36 28.47 1.89 -5.61
C GLY A 36 27.81 3.19 -6.04
N LEU A 37 27.36 3.19 -7.30
CA LEU A 37 26.48 4.18 -7.88
C LEU A 37 25.09 4.06 -7.24
N ILE A 38 24.58 5.16 -6.66
CA ILE A 38 23.25 5.20 -6.05
C ILE A 38 22.30 5.90 -7.01
N VAL A 39 21.33 5.14 -7.51
CA VAL A 39 20.28 5.59 -8.40
C VAL A 39 19.01 5.84 -7.59
N LEU A 40 18.46 7.04 -7.67
CA LEU A 40 17.21 7.39 -7.00
C LEU A 40 16.03 7.32 -7.97
N ASP A 41 14.98 6.64 -7.55
CA ASP A 41 13.66 6.68 -8.18
C ASP A 41 12.91 7.98 -7.86
N ALA A 42 11.92 8.35 -8.67
CA ALA A 42 11.05 9.51 -8.46
C ALA A 42 10.33 9.44 -7.11
N ASN A 43 9.92 8.24 -6.71
CA ASN A 43 9.19 8.00 -5.46
C ASN A 43 10.00 8.39 -4.22
N VAL A 44 11.33 8.25 -4.26
CA VAL A 44 12.22 8.71 -3.17
C VAL A 44 12.18 10.23 -3.03
N LEU A 45 12.24 10.94 -4.16
CA LEU A 45 12.19 12.41 -4.20
C LEU A 45 10.82 12.93 -3.75
N LEU A 46 9.75 12.27 -4.17
CA LEU A 46 8.38 12.57 -3.75
C LEU A 46 8.16 12.29 -2.26
N HIS A 47 8.87 11.30 -1.70
CA HIS A 47 8.78 10.93 -0.30
C HIS A 47 9.14 12.09 0.64
N LEU A 48 10.05 12.98 0.22
CA LEU A 48 10.44 14.17 1.00
C LEU A 48 9.25 15.10 1.32
N TYR A 49 8.20 15.08 0.49
CA TYR A 49 6.98 15.88 0.70
C TYR A 49 5.96 15.18 1.63
N ARG A 50 6.21 13.91 2.00
CA ARG A 50 5.33 13.06 2.82
C ARG A 50 5.79 12.94 4.27
N VAL A 51 7.05 13.28 4.57
CA VAL A 51 7.62 13.14 5.91
C VAL A 51 7.67 14.46 6.67
N THR A 52 7.89 14.37 7.97
CA THR A 52 8.14 15.50 8.88
C THR A 52 9.37 16.30 8.46
N PRO A 53 9.49 17.58 8.87
CA PRO A 53 10.66 18.41 8.56
C PRO A 53 11.97 17.79 9.07
N THR A 54 11.94 17.18 10.26
CA THR A 54 13.10 16.52 10.87
C THR A 54 13.56 15.32 10.04
N ALA A 55 12.65 14.41 9.67
CA ALA A 55 12.97 13.28 8.82
C ALA A 55 13.49 13.73 7.44
N ARG A 56 12.86 14.76 6.85
CA ARG A 56 13.27 15.33 5.56
C ARG A 56 14.71 15.82 5.57
N GLU A 57 15.11 16.59 6.58
CA GLU A 57 16.48 17.09 6.68
C GLU A 57 17.49 15.97 6.90
N GLN A 58 17.14 14.92 7.65
CA GLN A 58 18.01 13.75 7.82
C GLN A 58 18.19 12.97 6.51
N ILE A 59 17.12 12.80 5.71
CA ILE A 59 17.20 12.19 4.38
C ILE A 59 18.08 13.04 3.47
N LEU A 60 17.83 14.35 3.38
CA LEU A 60 18.62 15.27 2.55
C LEU A 60 20.10 15.28 2.95
N ALA A 61 20.41 15.28 4.25
CA ALA A 61 21.78 15.22 4.75
C ALA A 61 22.47 13.90 4.37
N THR A 62 21.72 12.78 4.41
CA THR A 62 22.23 11.47 3.99
C THR A 62 22.53 11.44 2.50
N LEU A 63 21.61 11.95 1.68
CA LEU A 63 21.80 12.08 0.23
C LEU A 63 22.98 13.00 -0.10
N LEU A 64 23.17 14.09 0.65
CA LEU A 64 24.30 15.00 0.47
C LEU A 64 25.66 14.32 0.74
N GLU A 65 25.74 13.45 1.75
CA GLU A 65 26.96 12.70 2.10
C GLU A 65 27.37 11.75 0.96
N VAL A 66 26.38 11.17 0.27
CA VAL A 66 26.62 10.28 -0.87
C VAL A 66 26.52 10.96 -2.22
N ARG A 67 26.44 12.30 -2.27
CA ARG A 67 26.17 13.07 -3.49
C ARG A 67 27.09 12.73 -4.65
N ASP A 68 28.35 12.38 -4.34
CA ASP A 68 29.36 12.07 -5.35
C ASP A 68 29.11 10.77 -6.11
N ARG A 69 28.18 9.96 -5.60
CA ARG A 69 27.73 8.70 -6.17
C ARG A 69 26.24 8.70 -6.49
N LEU A 70 25.53 9.81 -6.27
CA LEU A 70 24.13 9.92 -6.64
C LEU A 70 23.98 10.09 -8.15
N TRP A 71 22.93 9.47 -8.69
CA TRP A 71 22.43 9.72 -10.02
C TRP A 71 20.91 9.56 -10.08
N ILE A 72 20.25 10.36 -10.91
CA ILE A 72 18.79 10.37 -11.07
C ILE A 72 18.48 10.22 -12.56
N PRO A 73 17.75 9.18 -12.98
CA PRO A 73 17.27 9.07 -14.35
C PRO A 73 16.45 10.31 -14.72
N HIS A 74 16.59 10.82 -15.95
CA HIS A 74 15.76 11.95 -16.41
C HIS A 74 14.27 11.65 -16.26
N GLN A 75 13.86 10.42 -16.55
CA GLN A 75 12.46 9.99 -16.40
C GLN A 75 11.98 10.11 -14.94
N ALA A 76 12.83 9.75 -13.97
CA ALA A 76 12.52 9.91 -12.54
C ALA A 76 12.37 11.40 -12.17
N ALA A 77 13.28 12.26 -12.64
CA ALA A 77 13.20 13.70 -12.41
C ALA A 77 11.93 14.33 -13.06
N LEU A 78 11.56 13.87 -14.25
CA LEU A 78 10.35 14.30 -14.94
C LEU A 78 9.08 13.89 -14.18
N GLU A 79 9.03 12.66 -13.68
CA GLU A 79 7.90 12.16 -12.87
C GLU A 79 7.79 12.88 -11.54
N PHE A 80 8.92 13.12 -10.87
CA PHE A 80 8.97 13.96 -9.68
C PHE A 80 8.33 15.33 -9.93
N HIS A 81 8.71 16.02 -11.02
CA HIS A 81 8.15 17.33 -11.32
C HIS A 81 6.67 17.30 -11.66
N ARG A 82 6.17 16.22 -12.28
CA ARG A 82 4.75 16.04 -12.59
C ARG A 82 3.91 15.82 -11.34
N ASN A 83 4.43 15.09 -10.35
CA ASN A 83 3.62 14.54 -9.26
C ASN A 83 3.80 15.28 -7.92
N ARG A 84 4.85 16.10 -7.74
CA ARG A 84 5.15 16.72 -6.42
C ARG A 84 4.02 17.58 -5.85
N VAL A 85 3.29 18.30 -6.70
CA VAL A 85 2.15 19.13 -6.27
C VAL A 85 1.01 18.24 -5.80
N ASP A 86 0.71 17.18 -6.55
CA ASP A 86 -0.35 16.24 -6.23
C ASP A 86 -0.09 15.49 -4.92
N VAL A 87 1.18 15.18 -4.61
CA VAL A 87 1.55 14.57 -3.31
C VAL A 87 1.16 15.46 -2.13
N VAL A 88 1.42 16.76 -2.21
CA VAL A 88 1.03 17.72 -1.15
C VAL A 88 -0.49 17.88 -1.09
N LEU A 89 -1.15 17.99 -2.25
CA LEU A 89 -2.61 18.12 -2.30
C LEU A 89 -3.34 16.89 -1.73
N ASN A 90 -2.89 15.69 -2.09
CA ASN A 90 -3.46 14.42 -1.63
C ASN A 90 -3.36 14.29 -0.11
N ARG A 91 -2.24 14.69 0.48
CA ARG A 91 -2.08 14.72 1.92
C ARG A 91 -3.05 15.70 2.60
N LEU A 92 -3.18 16.91 2.07
CA LEU A 92 -4.12 17.90 2.61
C LEU A 92 -5.59 17.48 2.46
N SER A 93 -5.93 16.69 1.44
CA SER A 93 -7.27 16.07 1.40
C SER A 93 -7.48 15.05 2.53
N GLN A 94 -6.47 14.27 2.92
CA GLN A 94 -6.60 13.32 4.03
C GLN A 94 -6.92 14.03 5.34
N PHE A 95 -6.22 15.12 5.67
CA PHE A 95 -6.53 15.94 6.85
C PHE A 95 -7.96 16.53 6.79
N ARG A 96 -8.38 17.03 5.62
CA ARG A 96 -9.75 17.54 5.43
C ARG A 96 -10.79 16.45 5.59
N GLU A 97 -10.52 15.25 5.11
CA GLU A 97 -11.41 14.10 5.23
C GLU A 97 -11.56 13.66 6.69
N VAL A 98 -10.45 13.45 7.41
CA VAL A 98 -10.49 13.09 8.83
C VAL A 98 -11.23 14.15 9.63
N ARG A 99 -10.95 15.44 9.38
CA ARG A 99 -11.68 16.56 10.01
C ARG A 99 -13.19 16.46 9.79
N ARG A 100 -13.62 16.14 8.57
CA ARG A 100 -15.03 15.95 8.24
C ARG A 100 -15.61 14.75 8.98
N VAL A 101 -14.92 13.61 8.99
CA VAL A 101 -15.35 12.40 9.72
C VAL A 101 -15.54 12.68 11.21
N LEU A 102 -14.58 13.35 11.84
CA LEU A 102 -14.66 13.72 13.26
C LEU A 102 -15.86 14.64 13.55
N LYS A 103 -16.11 15.63 12.69
CA LYS A 103 -17.27 16.54 12.83
C LYS A 103 -18.61 15.82 12.59
N ASP A 104 -18.66 14.92 11.63
CA ASP A 104 -19.88 14.19 11.27
C ASP A 104 -20.23 13.11 12.33
N ALA A 105 -19.25 12.60 13.06
CA ALA A 105 -19.43 11.53 14.06
C ALA A 105 -20.46 11.91 15.13
N THR A 106 -20.35 13.12 15.70
CA THR A 106 -21.29 13.63 16.71
C THR A 106 -22.71 13.71 16.18
N ASN A 107 -22.89 14.19 14.95
CA ASN A 107 -24.20 14.30 14.31
C ASN A 107 -24.82 12.92 14.05
N LYS A 108 -24.01 11.96 13.58
CA LYS A 108 -24.44 10.57 13.37
C LYS A 108 -24.86 9.92 14.69
N ALA A 109 -24.07 10.08 15.75
CA ALA A 109 -24.38 9.57 17.08
C ALA A 109 -25.69 10.16 17.64
N ALA A 110 -25.86 11.49 17.53
CA ALA A 110 -27.09 12.16 17.92
C ALA A 110 -28.30 11.62 17.14
N GLY A 111 -28.15 11.39 15.84
CA GLY A 111 -29.18 10.79 14.99
C GLY A 111 -29.61 9.40 15.45
N GLU A 112 -28.66 8.52 15.78
CA GLU A 112 -28.97 7.17 16.27
C GLU A 112 -29.63 7.17 17.65
N LEU A 113 -29.19 8.04 18.55
CA LEU A 113 -29.84 8.22 19.86
C LEU A 113 -31.29 8.69 19.70
N ARG A 114 -31.55 9.66 18.81
CA ARG A 114 -32.92 10.11 18.51
C ARG A 114 -33.79 8.97 17.99
N LYS A 115 -33.29 8.17 17.05
CA LYS A 115 -34.02 7.00 16.52
C LYS A 115 -34.35 5.99 17.62
N ALA A 116 -33.42 5.73 18.54
CA ALA A 116 -33.65 4.84 19.68
C ALA A 116 -34.73 5.38 20.64
N VAL A 117 -34.67 6.67 20.99
CA VAL A 117 -35.67 7.33 21.85
C VAL A 117 -37.06 7.30 21.20
N LEU A 118 -37.15 7.55 19.89
CA LEU A 118 -38.40 7.48 19.13
C LEU A 118 -39.00 6.06 19.14
N ARG A 119 -38.19 5.03 18.86
CA ARG A 119 -38.62 3.62 18.92
C ARG A 119 -39.17 3.25 20.30
N PHE A 120 -38.48 3.65 21.36
CA PHE A 120 -38.93 3.39 22.73
C PHE A 120 -40.23 4.13 23.06
N THR A 121 -40.36 5.39 22.64
CA THR A 121 -41.58 6.19 22.81
C THR A 121 -42.77 5.51 22.14
N HIS A 122 -42.58 5.02 20.91
CA HIS A 122 -43.61 4.28 20.17
C HIS A 122 -44.02 2.98 20.88
N LEU A 123 -43.05 2.21 21.37
CA LEU A 123 -43.33 0.98 22.14
C LEU A 123 -44.17 1.27 23.39
N ARG A 124 -43.87 2.35 24.13
CA ARG A 124 -44.67 2.76 25.29
C ARG A 124 -46.12 3.09 24.91
N GLN A 125 -46.31 3.79 23.80
CA GLN A 125 -47.65 4.11 23.28
C GLN A 125 -48.43 2.84 22.93
N MET A 126 -47.80 1.89 22.26
CA MET A 126 -48.41 0.58 21.93
C MET A 126 -48.81 -0.23 23.17
N ASN A 127 -48.07 -0.10 24.27
CA ASN A 127 -48.34 -0.84 25.51
C ASN A 127 -49.30 -0.09 26.48
N MET A 128 -49.91 1.02 26.04
CA MET A 128 -50.96 1.75 26.77
C MET A 128 -50.65 1.97 28.26
N THR A 129 -49.42 2.39 28.58
CA THR A 129 -49.02 2.56 29.99
C THR A 129 -49.59 3.85 30.59
N ASP A 130 -50.12 3.80 31.81
CA ASP A 130 -50.66 4.98 32.51
C ASP A 130 -49.58 5.90 33.11
N ARG A 131 -48.31 5.46 33.09
CA ARG A 131 -47.18 6.19 33.67
C ARG A 131 -46.73 7.31 32.73
N VAL A 132 -46.73 8.55 33.23
CA VAL A 132 -46.14 9.71 32.56
C VAL A 132 -44.62 9.49 32.43
N TRP A 133 -44.11 9.64 31.21
CA TRP A 133 -42.68 9.62 30.95
C TRP A 133 -42.34 10.73 29.96
N ASP A 134 -41.51 11.67 30.42
CA ASP A 134 -41.04 12.79 29.63
C ASP A 134 -39.57 12.54 29.23
N PRO A 135 -39.28 12.32 27.94
CA PRO A 135 -37.90 12.24 27.45
C PRO A 135 -37.09 13.48 27.78
N GLY A 136 -37.69 14.67 27.75
CA GLY A 136 -37.02 15.94 28.01
C GLY A 136 -36.51 16.04 29.45
N ALA A 137 -37.35 15.75 30.44
CA ALA A 137 -36.96 15.71 31.85
C ALA A 137 -35.79 14.75 32.16
N ASN A 138 -35.57 13.74 31.31
CA ASN A 138 -34.48 12.78 31.45
C ASN A 138 -33.26 13.10 30.57
N GLY A 139 -33.24 14.25 29.91
CA GLY A 139 -32.16 14.66 29.01
C GLY A 139 -32.09 13.87 27.70
N LEU A 140 -33.21 13.29 27.26
CA LEU A 140 -33.35 12.53 26.02
C LEU A 140 -34.01 13.33 24.90
N ASN A 141 -34.27 14.62 25.12
CA ASN A 141 -34.66 15.53 24.04
C ASN A 141 -33.43 15.90 23.17
N GLU A 142 -33.71 16.46 21.99
CA GLU A 142 -32.70 16.80 21.00
C GLU A 142 -31.61 17.73 21.54
N GLU A 143 -32.01 18.79 22.23
CA GLU A 143 -31.10 19.79 22.80
C GLU A 143 -30.15 19.17 23.85
N SER A 144 -30.68 18.33 24.75
CA SER A 144 -29.89 17.67 25.78
C SER A 144 -28.94 16.62 25.19
N ILE A 145 -29.37 15.88 24.16
CA ILE A 145 -28.51 14.92 23.46
C ILE A 145 -27.35 15.66 22.79
N LEU A 146 -27.65 16.74 22.05
CA LEU A 146 -26.61 17.53 21.39
C LEU A 146 -25.66 18.15 22.41
N SER A 147 -26.17 18.74 23.49
CA SER A 147 -25.34 19.33 24.55
C SER A 147 -24.42 18.33 25.24
N ARG A 148 -24.83 17.06 25.38
CA ARG A 148 -23.99 16.00 25.97
C ARG A 148 -22.91 15.48 25.01
N LEU A 149 -23.15 15.59 23.71
CA LEU A 149 -22.20 15.18 22.68
C LEU A 149 -21.33 16.33 22.19
N ASP A 150 -21.66 17.56 22.60
CA ASP A 150 -20.89 18.75 22.29
C ASP A 150 -19.47 18.63 22.84
N GLY A 151 -18.50 19.02 22.03
CA GLY A 151 -17.08 18.96 22.37
C GLY A 151 -16.46 17.55 22.53
N VAL A 152 -17.22 16.45 22.36
CA VAL A 152 -16.67 15.08 22.50
C VAL A 152 -15.47 14.84 21.58
N MET A 153 -15.48 15.45 20.39
CA MET A 153 -14.42 15.30 19.40
C MET A 153 -13.38 16.43 19.41
N ASP A 154 -13.51 17.41 20.31
CA ASP A 154 -12.64 18.61 20.31
C ASP A 154 -11.18 18.27 20.56
N SER A 155 -10.89 17.32 21.47
CA SER A 155 -9.52 16.88 21.72
C SER A 155 -8.89 16.22 20.49
N ALA A 156 -9.67 15.45 19.72
CA ALA A 156 -9.19 14.82 18.49
C ALA A 156 -9.03 15.84 17.36
N LEU A 157 -9.93 16.83 17.26
CA LEU A 157 -9.81 17.94 16.33
C LEU A 157 -8.60 18.81 16.64
N ALA A 158 -8.30 19.06 17.92
CA ALA A 158 -7.11 19.79 18.35
C ALA A 158 -5.83 19.03 17.97
N GLU A 159 -5.77 17.72 18.22
CA GLU A 159 -4.65 16.88 17.81
C GLU A 159 -4.44 16.89 16.30
N LEU A 160 -5.53 16.78 15.52
CA LEU A 160 -5.48 16.85 14.06
C LEU A 160 -4.90 18.18 13.56
N VAL A 161 -5.20 19.29 14.23
CA VAL A 161 -4.63 20.60 13.92
C VAL A 161 -3.14 20.65 14.25
N THR A 162 -2.72 20.06 15.37
CA THR A 162 -1.30 19.93 15.72
C THR A 162 -0.55 19.13 14.66
N LEU A 163 -1.04 17.95 14.29
CA LEU A 163 -0.44 17.10 13.25
C LEU A 163 -0.36 17.79 11.89
N GLU A 164 -1.40 18.54 11.50
CA GLU A 164 -1.38 19.33 10.26
C GLU A 164 -0.33 20.45 10.31
N ALA A 165 -0.12 21.07 11.48
CA ALA A 165 0.84 22.15 11.68
C ALA A 165 2.30 21.68 11.81
N GLU A 166 2.53 20.44 12.27
CA GLU A 166 3.86 19.80 12.27
C GLU A 166 4.38 19.56 10.85
N HIS A 167 3.50 19.60 9.85
CA HIS A 167 3.88 19.65 8.44
C HIS A 167 4.14 21.08 7.99
N ASP A 168 5.32 21.31 7.43
CA ASP A 168 5.85 22.62 7.07
C ASP A 168 5.62 22.99 5.59
N LEU A 169 4.72 22.29 4.88
CA LEU A 169 4.48 22.50 3.44
C LEU A 169 3.01 22.79 3.14
N ALA A 170 2.74 23.98 2.62
CA ALA A 170 1.48 24.35 2.01
C ALA A 170 1.58 24.43 0.47
N PRO A 171 0.46 24.31 -0.28
CA PRO A 171 0.47 24.39 -1.74
C PRO A 171 1.04 25.70 -2.28
N ASN A 172 0.88 26.80 -1.53
CA ASN A 172 1.43 28.10 -1.91
C ASN A 172 2.96 28.15 -1.79
N ASP A 173 3.57 27.36 -0.91
CA ASP A 173 5.03 27.31 -0.76
C ASP A 173 5.68 26.73 -2.01
N LEU A 174 5.01 25.79 -2.67
CA LEU A 174 5.45 25.20 -3.95
C LEU A 174 5.48 26.22 -5.10
N GLN A 175 4.66 27.26 -5.04
CA GLN A 175 4.61 28.34 -6.04
C GLN A 175 5.60 29.47 -5.75
N SER A 176 5.93 29.67 -4.47
CA SER A 176 6.64 30.87 -3.96
C SER A 176 8.14 30.65 -3.71
N GLY A 177 8.65 29.45 -3.99
CA GLY A 177 10.07 29.11 -3.79
C GLY A 177 10.25 27.78 -3.06
N ASP A 178 9.57 26.73 -3.56
CA ASP A 178 9.54 25.36 -3.06
C ASP A 178 10.81 24.99 -2.25
N PRO A 179 10.72 24.95 -0.91
CA PRO A 179 11.91 24.83 -0.04
C PRO A 179 12.55 23.45 -0.17
N VAL A 180 11.75 22.40 -0.43
CA VAL A 180 12.26 21.05 -0.63
C VAL A 180 12.98 20.95 -1.96
N LEU A 181 12.41 21.52 -3.03
CA LEU A 181 13.05 21.57 -4.33
C LEU A 181 14.39 22.32 -4.29
N ALA A 182 14.47 23.44 -3.57
CA ALA A 182 15.71 24.21 -3.45
C ALA A 182 16.84 23.38 -2.80
N ARG A 183 16.51 22.60 -1.78
CA ARG A 183 17.47 21.69 -1.11
C ARG A 183 17.83 20.50 -1.99
N LEU A 184 16.85 19.93 -2.70
CA LEU A 184 17.10 18.88 -3.67
C LEU A 184 18.01 19.35 -4.80
N ASP A 185 17.85 20.57 -5.31
CA ASP A 185 18.75 21.12 -6.34
C ASP A 185 20.20 21.18 -5.84
N GLU A 186 20.43 21.57 -4.58
CA GLU A 186 21.76 21.56 -3.96
C GLU A 186 22.39 20.15 -3.95
N VAL A 187 21.60 19.14 -3.57
CA VAL A 187 22.05 17.74 -3.45
C VAL A 187 22.26 17.09 -4.82
N THR A 188 21.39 17.40 -5.78
CA THR A 188 21.28 16.68 -7.06
C THR A 188 21.91 17.40 -8.25
N ARG A 189 22.49 18.58 -8.03
CA ARG A 189 23.12 19.38 -9.09
C ARG A 189 24.16 18.57 -9.88
N GLY A 190 23.94 18.48 -11.19
CA GLY A 190 24.81 17.73 -12.10
C GLY A 190 24.69 16.20 -11.99
N ARG A 191 23.68 15.69 -11.28
CA ARG A 191 23.44 14.25 -11.06
C ARG A 191 22.22 13.71 -11.79
N ILE A 192 21.57 14.53 -12.62
CA ILE A 192 20.40 14.12 -13.40
C ILE A 192 20.87 13.70 -14.80
N GLY A 193 20.43 12.52 -15.25
CA GLY A 193 20.71 12.02 -16.59
C GLY A 193 20.09 12.89 -17.69
N PRO A 194 20.61 12.83 -18.94
CA PRO A 194 19.99 13.50 -20.07
C PRO A 194 18.69 12.79 -20.50
N PRO A 195 17.74 13.52 -21.13
CA PRO A 195 16.61 12.87 -21.81
C PRO A 195 17.09 12.09 -23.03
N TYR A 196 16.34 11.05 -23.41
CA TYR A 196 16.49 10.45 -24.73
C TYR A 196 16.05 11.41 -25.83
N LEU A 197 16.63 11.26 -27.02
CA LEU A 197 16.16 11.95 -28.21
C LEU A 197 14.78 11.40 -28.60
N HIS A 198 13.97 12.22 -29.29
CA HIS A 198 12.59 11.86 -29.66
C HIS A 198 12.48 10.55 -30.45
N ALA A 199 13.45 10.26 -31.32
CA ALA A 199 13.47 9.02 -32.10
C ALA A 199 13.70 7.78 -31.24
N GLU A 200 14.63 7.87 -30.27
CA GLU A 200 14.92 6.80 -29.32
C GLU A 200 13.74 6.61 -28.37
N LEU A 201 13.18 7.70 -27.86
CA LEU A 201 12.02 7.67 -26.98
C LEU A 201 10.82 6.97 -27.64
N ARG A 202 10.56 7.26 -28.92
CA ARG A 202 9.51 6.58 -29.69
C ARG A 202 9.75 5.07 -29.74
N HIS A 203 10.98 4.66 -30.07
CA HIS A 203 11.34 3.25 -30.14
C HIS A 203 11.12 2.55 -28.79
N LEU A 204 11.52 3.18 -27.68
CA LEU A 204 11.31 2.62 -26.34
C LEU A 204 9.82 2.48 -25.98
N VAL A 205 9.00 3.47 -26.35
CA VAL A 205 7.54 3.41 -26.14
C VAL A 205 6.92 2.29 -26.97
N GLU A 206 7.31 2.16 -28.23
CA GLU A 206 6.84 1.08 -29.11
C GLU A 206 7.26 -0.29 -28.54
N GLU A 207 8.53 -0.47 -28.18
CA GLU A 207 9.04 -1.71 -27.59
C GLU A 207 8.30 -2.09 -26.29
N ALA A 208 8.11 -1.12 -25.39
CA ALA A 208 7.37 -1.33 -24.14
C ALA A 208 5.95 -1.86 -24.43
N THR A 209 5.24 -1.18 -25.30
CA THR A 209 3.79 -1.39 -25.49
C THR A 209 3.48 -2.55 -26.43
N SER A 210 4.32 -2.81 -27.43
CA SER A 210 4.08 -3.89 -28.40
C SER A 210 4.76 -5.21 -28.04
N TYR A 211 5.83 -5.18 -27.24
CA TYR A 211 6.61 -6.38 -26.92
C TYR A 211 6.70 -6.65 -25.43
N ARG A 212 7.14 -5.69 -24.60
CA ARG A 212 7.40 -5.99 -23.18
C ARG A 212 6.12 -6.25 -22.38
N TYR A 213 5.17 -5.33 -22.43
CA TYR A 213 3.96 -5.41 -21.59
C TYR A 213 3.04 -6.58 -21.95
N PRO A 214 2.76 -6.90 -23.24
CA PRO A 214 1.99 -8.08 -23.60
C PRO A 214 2.63 -9.40 -23.16
N ASN A 215 3.95 -9.41 -22.95
CA ASN A 215 4.71 -10.58 -22.50
C ASN A 215 5.08 -10.53 -21.00
N LEU A 216 4.52 -9.58 -20.24
CA LEU A 216 4.78 -9.41 -18.80
C LEU A 216 6.28 -9.27 -18.48
N ILE A 217 7.04 -8.65 -19.39
CA ILE A 217 8.47 -8.41 -19.20
C ILE A 217 8.63 -7.17 -18.32
N PRO A 218 9.26 -7.29 -17.13
CA PRO A 218 9.45 -6.15 -16.23
C PRO A 218 10.43 -5.11 -16.81
N PRO A 219 10.38 -3.85 -16.37
CA PRO A 219 9.39 -3.25 -15.47
C PRO A 219 8.29 -2.47 -16.24
N GLY A 220 7.20 -2.14 -15.55
CA GLY A 220 6.16 -1.22 -15.98
C GLY A 220 4.86 -1.86 -16.46
N TYR A 221 4.84 -3.19 -16.66
CA TYR A 221 3.62 -3.86 -17.15
C TYR A 221 2.48 -3.81 -16.12
N ARG A 222 2.77 -3.61 -14.82
CA ARG A 222 1.73 -3.58 -13.77
C ARG A 222 0.84 -2.35 -13.83
N ASP A 223 1.38 -1.22 -14.26
CA ASP A 223 0.64 0.05 -14.31
C ASP A 223 0.33 0.51 -15.73
N ALA A 224 0.79 -0.20 -16.76
CA ALA A 224 0.68 0.22 -18.15
C ALA A 224 -0.76 0.56 -18.56
N GLU A 225 -1.73 -0.28 -18.15
CA GLU A 225 -3.15 -0.11 -18.47
C GLU A 225 -3.81 1.08 -17.74
N ARG A 226 -3.22 1.53 -16.62
CA ARG A 226 -3.75 2.64 -15.82
C ARG A 226 -3.29 4.01 -16.32
N LYS A 227 -2.30 4.06 -17.21
CA LYS A 227 -1.73 5.32 -17.68
C LYS A 227 -2.53 5.85 -18.87
N PRO A 228 -2.77 7.17 -18.94
CA PRO A 228 -3.64 7.77 -19.96
C PRO A 228 -3.04 7.76 -21.37
N THR A 229 -1.73 7.49 -21.51
CA THR A 229 -1.06 7.44 -22.81
C THR A 229 0.00 6.35 -22.85
N PRO A 230 0.31 5.78 -24.04
CA PRO A 230 1.41 4.84 -24.23
C PRO A 230 2.75 5.37 -23.71
N TYR A 231 3.01 6.67 -23.89
CA TYR A 231 4.22 7.31 -23.39
C TYR A 231 4.28 7.36 -21.86
N ARG A 232 3.15 7.63 -21.18
CA ARG A 232 3.11 7.56 -19.71
C ARG A 232 3.17 6.12 -19.20
N ALA A 233 2.60 5.16 -19.94
CA ALA A 233 2.71 3.73 -19.64
C ALA A 233 4.15 3.26 -19.70
N ALA A 234 4.92 3.73 -20.68
CA ALA A 234 6.33 3.39 -20.88
C ALA A 234 7.31 3.95 -19.83
N GLY A 235 6.85 4.74 -18.85
CA GLY A 235 7.70 5.48 -17.91
C GLY A 235 8.72 4.59 -17.18
N ASP A 236 8.25 3.54 -16.51
CA ASP A 236 9.10 2.59 -15.77
C ASP A 236 10.16 1.93 -16.68
N TYR A 237 9.80 1.57 -17.92
CA TYR A 237 10.76 0.99 -18.87
C TYR A 237 11.78 2.03 -19.35
N ILE A 238 11.35 3.25 -19.64
CA ILE A 238 12.27 4.34 -20.03
C ILE A 238 13.25 4.63 -18.89
N LEU A 239 12.77 4.70 -17.65
CA LEU A 239 13.61 4.85 -16.46
C LEU A 239 14.63 3.71 -16.38
N TRP A 240 14.20 2.46 -16.52
CA TRP A 240 15.06 1.28 -16.50
C TRP A 240 16.13 1.31 -17.60
N ARG A 241 15.76 1.69 -18.83
CA ARG A 241 16.71 1.87 -19.94
C ARG A 241 17.78 2.91 -19.62
N GLN A 242 17.40 4.04 -19.02
CA GLN A 242 18.35 5.08 -18.62
C GLN A 242 19.34 4.57 -17.58
N ILE A 243 18.89 3.78 -16.61
CA ILE A 243 19.76 3.14 -15.62
C ILE A 243 20.79 2.25 -16.30
N MET A 244 20.36 1.37 -17.20
CA MET A 244 21.26 0.45 -17.89
C MET A 244 22.30 1.17 -18.76
N ASP A 245 21.87 2.18 -19.53
CA ASP A 245 22.76 2.94 -20.40
C ASP A 245 23.78 3.76 -19.58
N TYR A 246 23.36 4.36 -18.45
CA TYR A 246 24.28 5.10 -17.59
C TYR A 246 25.27 4.17 -16.88
N ALA A 247 24.80 3.04 -16.34
CA ALA A 247 25.66 2.05 -15.67
C ALA A 247 26.75 1.48 -16.59
N GLN A 248 26.50 1.39 -17.90
CA GLN A 248 27.49 0.95 -18.88
C GLN A 248 28.66 1.94 -19.04
N THR A 249 28.43 3.23 -18.78
CA THR A 249 29.41 4.30 -19.05
C THR A 249 30.06 4.85 -17.79
N GLU A 250 29.41 4.75 -16.64
CA GLU A 250 29.91 5.24 -15.35
C GLU A 250 30.89 4.25 -14.71
N ALA A 251 32.06 4.72 -14.26
CA ALA A 251 33.09 3.87 -13.66
C ALA A 251 32.59 3.11 -12.41
N ARG A 252 31.67 3.73 -11.65
CA ARG A 252 31.01 3.12 -10.48
C ARG A 252 29.82 2.24 -10.84
N GLY A 253 29.42 2.19 -12.12
CA GLY A 253 28.25 1.45 -12.60
C GLY A 253 28.29 -0.04 -12.27
N ARG A 254 29.49 -0.63 -12.13
CA ARG A 254 29.72 -2.03 -11.73
C ARG A 254 28.94 -2.45 -10.48
N MET A 255 28.75 -1.55 -9.52
CA MET A 255 27.99 -1.77 -8.29
C MET A 255 26.88 -0.72 -8.19
N LEU A 256 25.65 -1.12 -8.46
CA LEU A 256 24.51 -0.23 -8.51
C LEU A 256 23.59 -0.45 -7.31
N VAL A 257 23.20 0.63 -6.65
CA VAL A 257 22.13 0.66 -5.65
C VAL A 257 20.94 1.38 -6.26
N MET A 258 19.84 0.69 -6.46
CA MET A 258 18.57 1.33 -6.82
C MET A 258 17.76 1.55 -5.54
N VAL A 259 17.50 2.81 -5.23
CA VAL A 259 16.66 3.20 -4.09
C VAL A 259 15.29 3.60 -4.61
N THR A 260 14.26 2.94 -4.12
CA THR A 260 12.85 3.25 -4.40
C THR A 260 12.04 3.25 -3.09
N SER A 261 10.86 3.84 -3.11
CA SER A 261 9.89 3.75 -2.01
C SER A 261 8.62 2.99 -2.43
N ASP A 262 8.69 2.25 -3.53
CA ASP A 262 7.60 1.47 -4.08
C ASP A 262 7.99 -0.02 -4.16
N ALA A 263 7.03 -0.90 -3.87
CA ALA A 263 7.21 -2.35 -3.80
C ALA A 263 6.41 -3.07 -4.90
N LYS A 264 6.40 -2.53 -6.12
CA LYS A 264 5.70 -3.18 -7.24
C LYS A 264 6.34 -4.51 -7.62
N GLU A 265 5.53 -5.51 -7.90
CA GLU A 265 5.98 -6.86 -8.24
C GLU A 265 6.60 -7.04 -9.64
N ASP A 266 6.47 -6.03 -10.51
CA ASP A 266 7.24 -5.96 -11.75
C ASP A 266 8.64 -5.37 -11.53
N TRP A 267 8.94 -4.90 -10.33
CA TRP A 267 10.28 -4.49 -9.90
C TRP A 267 10.88 -5.44 -8.86
N TRP A 268 10.04 -6.00 -7.99
CA TRP A 268 10.44 -6.79 -6.83
C TRP A 268 9.94 -8.23 -6.90
N GLU A 269 10.73 -9.16 -6.35
CA GLU A 269 10.18 -10.41 -5.84
C GLU A 269 9.57 -10.14 -4.47
N LEU A 270 8.25 -10.34 -4.38
CA LEU A 270 7.49 -10.17 -3.15
C LEU A 270 7.32 -11.51 -2.44
N ASP A 271 7.34 -11.49 -1.12
CA ASP A 271 6.95 -12.65 -0.34
C ASP A 271 5.42 -12.89 -0.40
N LYS A 272 4.96 -13.96 0.25
CA LYS A 272 3.53 -14.31 0.30
C LYS A 272 2.62 -13.22 0.88
N ASN A 273 3.19 -12.25 1.61
CA ASN A 273 2.48 -11.14 2.25
C ASN A 273 2.71 -9.81 1.51
N GLY A 274 3.29 -9.84 0.30
CA GLY A 274 3.54 -8.64 -0.49
C GLY A 274 4.77 -7.84 -0.06
N LYS A 275 5.61 -8.35 0.84
CA LYS A 275 6.83 -7.67 1.27
C LYS A 275 7.94 -7.85 0.24
N ALA A 276 8.51 -6.75 -0.24
CA ALA A 276 9.69 -6.73 -1.09
C ALA A 276 10.87 -7.48 -0.45
N GLN A 277 11.40 -8.47 -1.16
CA GLN A 277 12.58 -9.25 -0.73
C GLN A 277 13.83 -8.83 -1.49
N GLN A 278 13.75 -8.82 -2.81
CA GLN A 278 14.88 -8.51 -3.69
C GLN A 278 14.42 -8.02 -5.06
N GLY A 279 15.28 -7.29 -5.76
CA GLY A 279 15.03 -6.89 -7.14
C GLY A 279 14.90 -8.12 -8.04
N ARG A 280 13.95 -8.08 -8.98
CA ARG A 280 13.63 -9.21 -9.85
C ARG A 280 14.86 -9.78 -10.57
N PRO A 281 14.99 -11.11 -10.68
CA PRO A 281 16.11 -11.74 -11.36
C PRO A 281 16.18 -11.34 -12.83
N GLU A 282 15.05 -11.11 -13.50
CA GLU A 282 15.02 -10.65 -14.89
C GLU A 282 15.67 -9.28 -15.06
N LEU A 283 15.40 -8.34 -14.14
CA LEU A 283 16.01 -7.02 -14.16
C LEU A 283 17.51 -7.10 -13.85
N ARG A 284 17.89 -7.87 -12.83
CA ARG A 284 19.31 -8.07 -12.48
C ARG A 284 20.09 -8.69 -13.64
N GLN A 285 19.50 -9.69 -14.32
CA GLN A 285 20.11 -10.31 -15.48
C GLN A 285 20.20 -9.33 -16.67
N GLU A 286 19.13 -8.60 -16.99
CA GLU A 286 19.11 -7.63 -18.09
C GLU A 286 20.18 -6.55 -17.90
N LEU A 287 20.32 -6.03 -16.67
CA LEU A 287 21.37 -5.06 -16.32
C LEU A 287 22.77 -5.65 -16.50
N PHE A 288 23.00 -6.87 -16.02
CA PHE A 288 24.29 -7.55 -16.15
C PHE A 288 24.64 -7.84 -17.61
N ASP A 289 23.67 -8.26 -18.42
CA ASP A 289 23.87 -8.52 -19.84
C ASP A 289 24.24 -7.25 -20.60
N HIS A 290 23.57 -6.13 -20.28
CA HIS A 290 23.79 -4.84 -20.94
C HIS A 290 25.06 -4.11 -20.48
N SER A 291 25.34 -4.06 -19.18
CA SER A 291 26.40 -3.21 -18.61
C SER A 291 27.47 -3.94 -17.81
N LYS A 292 27.33 -5.25 -17.55
CA LYS A 292 28.18 -6.04 -16.63
C LYS A 292 28.17 -5.49 -15.20
N SER A 293 27.09 -4.82 -14.84
CA SER A 293 26.85 -4.27 -13.51
C SER A 293 26.06 -5.25 -12.65
N SER A 294 26.36 -5.26 -11.36
CA SER A 294 25.55 -5.93 -10.34
C SER A 294 24.70 -4.88 -9.62
N MET A 295 23.48 -5.26 -9.23
CA MET A 295 22.52 -4.36 -8.59
C MET A 295 22.00 -4.91 -7.26
N VAL A 296 21.91 -4.03 -6.28
CA VAL A 296 21.09 -4.18 -5.07
C VAL A 296 19.94 -3.18 -5.17
N GLN A 297 18.72 -3.65 -4.98
CA GLN A 297 17.53 -2.80 -4.90
C GLN A 297 17.09 -2.73 -3.43
N MET A 298 16.80 -1.54 -2.93
CA MET A 298 16.43 -1.32 -1.53
C MET A 298 15.34 -0.27 -1.39
N MET A 299 14.50 -0.44 -0.35
CA MET A 299 13.54 0.59 0.06
C MET A 299 14.30 1.80 0.64
N LEU A 300 13.67 2.98 0.68
CA LEU A 300 14.30 4.16 1.28
C LEU A 300 14.57 3.92 2.77
N SER A 301 13.67 3.24 3.48
CA SER A 301 13.90 2.91 4.90
C SER A 301 15.17 2.08 5.10
N ASP A 302 15.41 1.12 4.22
CA ASP A 302 16.54 0.18 4.35
C ASP A 302 17.84 0.84 3.93
N PHE A 303 17.79 1.74 2.92
CA PHE A 303 18.90 2.61 2.58
C PHE A 303 19.32 3.50 3.77
N LEU A 304 18.35 4.11 4.44
CA LEU A 304 18.60 4.97 5.61
C LEU A 304 19.15 4.16 6.80
N GLU A 305 18.59 2.97 7.07
CA GLU A 305 19.07 2.08 8.12
C GLU A 305 20.52 1.67 7.88
N ALA A 306 20.86 1.24 6.66
CA ALA A 306 22.23 0.90 6.31
C ALA A 306 23.15 2.14 6.27
N ALA A 307 22.62 3.34 5.99
CA ALA A 307 23.36 4.59 6.11
C ALA A 307 23.69 4.96 7.56
N VAL A 308 22.88 4.56 8.56
CA VAL A 308 23.21 4.76 10.00
C VAL A 308 24.52 4.08 10.37
N GLU A 309 24.75 2.87 9.84
CA GLU A 309 25.98 2.12 10.09
C GLU A 309 27.22 2.80 9.48
N GLN A 310 27.07 3.39 8.30
CA GLN A 310 28.18 4.03 7.58
C GLN A 310 28.41 5.49 8.01
N PHE A 311 27.35 6.18 8.44
CA PHE A 311 27.35 7.60 8.82
C PHE A 311 26.65 7.82 10.19
N PRO A 312 27.28 7.40 11.30
CA PRO A 312 26.67 7.47 12.62
C PRO A 312 26.18 8.88 13.00
N GLY A 313 24.96 8.96 13.52
CA GLY A 313 24.35 10.21 14.00
C GLY A 313 23.70 11.09 12.93
N ARG A 314 23.65 10.65 11.67
CA ARG A 314 22.95 11.38 10.59
C ARG A 314 21.46 11.10 10.52
N VAL A 315 21.06 9.85 10.76
CA VAL A 315 19.67 9.41 10.74
C VAL A 315 19.32 8.82 12.09
N SER A 316 18.15 9.20 12.60
CA SER A 316 17.59 8.67 13.84
C SER A 316 16.75 7.41 13.59
N PRO A 317 16.66 6.48 14.55
CA PRO A 317 15.75 5.33 14.45
C PRO A 317 14.29 5.74 14.23
N ASP A 318 13.88 6.89 14.78
CA ASP A 318 12.54 7.45 14.60
C ASP A 318 12.29 7.83 13.14
N THR A 319 13.26 8.46 12.47
CA THR A 319 13.16 8.76 11.04
C THR A 319 13.09 7.51 10.17
N VAL A 320 13.87 6.48 10.47
CA VAL A 320 13.77 5.19 9.74
C VAL A 320 12.37 4.60 9.91
N SER A 321 11.84 4.64 11.14
CA SER A 321 10.51 4.13 11.46
C SER A 321 9.38 4.92 10.77
N GLU A 322 9.48 6.25 10.76
CA GLU A 322 8.55 7.14 10.07
C GLU A 322 8.51 6.87 8.57
N VAL A 323 9.68 6.79 7.92
CA VAL A 323 9.79 6.50 6.48
C VAL A 323 9.20 5.12 6.17
N ARG A 324 9.53 4.10 6.96
CA ARG A 324 9.02 2.74 6.78
C ARG A 324 7.49 2.67 6.88
N GLU A 325 6.89 3.41 7.81
CA GLU A 325 5.43 3.45 7.97
C GLU A 325 4.75 4.23 6.83
N SER A 326 5.38 5.31 6.36
CA SER A 326 4.94 6.06 5.18
C SER A 326 5.00 5.20 3.90
N GLU A 327 6.05 4.38 3.73
CA GLU A 327 6.17 3.43 2.61
C GLU A 327 5.05 2.38 2.63
N ARG A 328 4.77 1.77 3.80
CA ARG A 328 3.65 0.84 3.97
C ARG A 328 2.29 1.48 3.66
N THR A 329 2.08 2.70 4.14
CA THR A 329 0.83 3.44 3.90
C THR A 329 0.64 3.74 2.42
N ALA A 330 1.71 4.15 1.72
CA ALA A 330 1.66 4.42 0.28
C ALA A 330 1.35 3.15 -0.54
N GLN A 331 1.93 2.01 -0.17
CA GLN A 331 1.62 0.71 -0.78
C GLN A 331 0.14 0.34 -0.58
N ALA A 332 -0.39 0.51 0.63
CA ALA A 332 -1.79 0.23 0.94
C ALA A 332 -2.78 1.15 0.19
N ALA A 333 -2.45 2.44 0.05
CA ALA A 333 -3.26 3.39 -0.70
C ALA A 333 -3.29 3.07 -2.21
N GLY A 334 -2.18 2.57 -2.77
CA GLY A 334 -2.11 2.10 -4.15
C GLY A 334 -3.14 1.02 -4.45
N VAL A 335 -3.34 0.06 -3.53
CA VAL A 335 -4.36 -1.01 -3.64
C VAL A 335 -5.77 -0.45 -3.70
N LEU A 336 -6.08 0.55 -2.87
CA LEU A 336 -7.38 1.21 -2.89
C LEU A 336 -7.60 2.01 -4.18
N ASP A 337 -6.55 2.60 -4.74
CA ASP A 337 -6.59 3.30 -6.02
C ASP A 337 -6.72 2.32 -7.21
N VAL A 338 -6.19 1.10 -7.11
CA VAL A 338 -6.50 0.01 -8.07
C VAL A 338 -8.00 -0.32 -8.04
N LEU A 339 -8.55 -0.46 -6.83
CA LEU A 339 -9.96 -0.79 -6.64
C LEU A 339 -10.89 0.36 -7.04
N SER A 340 -10.45 1.61 -6.88
CA SER A 340 -11.21 2.81 -7.21
C SER A 340 -11.04 3.24 -8.67
N SER A 341 -9.90 2.99 -9.33
CA SER A 341 -9.67 3.30 -10.75
C SER A 341 -10.39 2.35 -11.71
N LEU A 342 -10.90 1.23 -11.19
CA LEU A 342 -11.88 0.37 -11.85
C LEU A 342 -13.30 1.00 -11.86
N LYS A 343 -13.42 2.30 -11.54
CA LYS A 343 -14.66 3.10 -11.64
C LYS A 343 -15.07 3.47 -13.07
N ASP A 344 -14.25 3.20 -14.10
CA ASP A 344 -14.69 3.32 -15.50
C ASP A 344 -15.28 1.99 -16.01
N ASP A 345 -16.62 1.95 -16.02
CA ASP A 345 -17.54 0.96 -16.62
C ASP A 345 -17.42 -0.53 -16.24
N HIS A 346 -16.38 -0.97 -15.51
CA HIS A 346 -16.21 -2.38 -15.13
C HIS A 346 -15.91 -2.56 -13.63
N LYS A 347 -16.88 -3.09 -12.89
CA LYS A 347 -16.78 -3.46 -11.47
C LYS A 347 -15.48 -4.25 -11.17
N PRO A 348 -14.60 -3.81 -10.24
CA PRO A 348 -13.34 -4.50 -9.91
C PRO A 348 -13.54 -5.97 -9.56
N ASP A 349 -12.81 -6.87 -10.22
CA ASP A 349 -12.83 -8.30 -9.89
C ASP A 349 -11.88 -8.61 -8.72
N LEU A 350 -12.42 -9.04 -7.58
CA LEU A 350 -11.61 -9.37 -6.40
C LEU A 350 -10.64 -10.55 -6.64
N MET A 351 -10.88 -11.36 -7.67
CA MET A 351 -9.95 -12.42 -8.07
C MET A 351 -8.71 -11.89 -8.79
N ALA A 352 -8.69 -10.64 -9.23
CA ALA A 352 -7.51 -10.00 -9.83
C ALA A 352 -6.48 -9.53 -8.78
N LEU A 353 -6.90 -9.34 -7.53
CA LEU A 353 -6.02 -8.95 -6.42
C LEU A 353 -5.06 -10.09 -6.05
N SER A 354 -3.83 -9.76 -5.64
CA SER A 354 -2.95 -10.69 -4.95
C SER A 354 -3.50 -11.07 -3.56
N PRO A 355 -3.02 -12.17 -2.94
CA PRO A 355 -3.44 -12.56 -1.59
C PRO A 355 -3.28 -11.44 -0.55
N ALA A 356 -2.12 -10.76 -0.55
CA ALA A 356 -1.82 -9.67 0.37
C ALA A 356 -2.72 -8.44 0.15
N GLU A 357 -2.94 -8.06 -1.10
CA GLU A 357 -3.86 -6.97 -1.45
C GLU A 357 -5.29 -7.30 -0.99
N PHE A 358 -5.71 -8.55 -1.12
CA PHE A 358 -7.02 -9.00 -0.66
C PHE A 358 -7.13 -8.99 0.87
N GLU A 359 -6.11 -9.45 1.61
CA GLU A 359 -6.05 -9.34 3.07
C GLU A 359 -6.12 -7.89 3.54
N HIS A 360 -5.40 -6.97 2.88
CA HIS A 360 -5.47 -5.54 3.18
C HIS A 360 -6.83 -4.92 2.86
N LEU A 361 -7.49 -5.32 1.77
CA LEU A 361 -8.86 -4.91 1.49
C LEU A 361 -9.81 -5.36 2.61
N ILE A 362 -9.67 -6.61 3.08
CA ILE A 362 -10.50 -7.10 4.19
C ILE A 362 -10.19 -6.36 5.49
N ARG A 363 -8.93 -6.04 5.77
CA ARG A 363 -8.54 -5.19 6.91
C ARG A 363 -9.27 -3.85 6.85
N GLN A 364 -9.22 -3.15 5.70
CA GLN A 364 -9.87 -1.85 5.53
C GLN A 364 -11.39 -1.95 5.67
N LEU A 365 -12.00 -3.02 5.14
CA LEU A 365 -13.41 -3.30 5.33
C LEU A 365 -13.74 -3.44 6.83
N LEU A 366 -12.96 -4.22 7.58
CA LEU A 366 -13.15 -4.37 9.03
C LEU A 366 -12.96 -3.02 9.75
N GLU A 367 -11.98 -2.21 9.38
CA GLU A 367 -11.79 -0.86 9.94
C GLU A 367 -13.01 0.03 9.70
N ALA A 368 -13.56 0.04 8.47
CA ALA A 368 -14.78 0.77 8.14
C ALA A 368 -16.02 0.23 8.88
N MET A 369 -16.03 -1.06 9.22
CA MET A 369 -17.04 -1.69 10.09
C MET A 369 -16.82 -1.40 11.59
N GLY A 370 -15.83 -0.57 11.94
CA GLY A 370 -15.56 -0.08 13.29
C GLY A 370 -14.66 -1.00 14.13
N PHE A 371 -13.81 -1.79 13.48
CA PHE A 371 -12.73 -2.54 14.15
C PHE A 371 -11.42 -1.75 14.14
N THR A 372 -10.55 -2.01 15.11
CA THR A 372 -9.11 -1.73 14.99
C THR A 372 -8.45 -3.02 14.52
N ALA A 373 -7.86 -3.05 13.32
CA ALA A 373 -7.38 -4.28 12.70
C ALA A 373 -5.92 -4.18 12.20
N TYR A 374 -5.17 -5.27 12.31
CA TYR A 374 -3.79 -5.41 11.89
C TYR A 374 -3.60 -6.71 11.11
N VAL A 375 -2.86 -6.68 10.00
CA VAL A 375 -2.44 -7.91 9.31
C VAL A 375 -1.29 -8.54 10.08
N THR A 376 -1.34 -9.85 10.29
CA THR A 376 -0.31 -10.57 11.06
C THR A 376 0.96 -10.77 10.25
N GLU A 377 2.12 -10.69 10.91
CA GLU A 377 3.41 -10.97 10.28
C GLU A 377 3.65 -12.48 10.13
N PRO A 378 4.31 -12.95 9.06
CA PRO A 378 4.55 -14.37 8.78
C PRO A 378 5.41 -15.10 9.81
N ALA A 379 6.24 -14.40 10.58
CA ALA A 379 7.06 -14.99 11.65
C ALA A 379 6.24 -15.37 12.90
N HIS A 380 4.99 -14.88 12.98
CA HIS A 380 4.06 -15.06 14.09
C HIS A 380 2.72 -15.66 13.66
N ASP A 381 2.65 -16.27 12.47
CA ASP A 381 1.42 -16.85 11.91
C ASP A 381 0.94 -18.02 12.79
N ALA A 382 0.08 -17.70 13.75
CA ALA A 382 -0.60 -18.65 14.61
C ALA A 382 -1.86 -19.22 13.92
N GLY A 383 -1.95 -19.13 12.59
CA GLY A 383 -3.04 -19.69 11.77
C GLY A 383 -4.20 -18.73 11.55
N PHE A 384 -3.94 -17.43 11.42
CA PHE A 384 -4.93 -16.39 11.07
C PHE A 384 -4.24 -15.16 10.44
N ASP A 385 -4.95 -14.46 9.56
CA ASP A 385 -4.36 -13.42 8.69
C ASP A 385 -4.52 -11.99 9.25
N ILE A 386 -5.57 -11.75 10.05
CA ILE A 386 -5.87 -10.42 10.61
C ILE A 386 -6.22 -10.55 12.10
N ASP A 387 -5.56 -9.76 12.94
CA ASP A 387 -5.95 -9.54 14.35
C ASP A 387 -6.79 -8.26 14.43
N ALA A 388 -8.03 -8.38 14.90
CA ALA A 388 -8.95 -7.26 14.99
C ALA A 388 -9.54 -7.14 16.40
N THR A 389 -9.79 -5.92 16.84
CA THR A 389 -10.48 -5.65 18.10
C THR A 389 -11.63 -4.71 17.87
N LYS A 390 -12.74 -4.95 18.57
CA LYS A 390 -13.90 -4.06 18.54
C LYS A 390 -14.39 -3.83 19.95
N SER A 391 -14.55 -2.56 20.31
CA SER A 391 -15.10 -2.17 21.60
C SER A 391 -16.62 -2.32 21.57
N ASP A 392 -17.14 -3.18 22.44
CA ASP A 392 -18.56 -3.31 22.72
C ASP A 392 -18.88 -2.70 24.09
N ALA A 393 -19.96 -1.92 24.15
CA ALA A 393 -20.33 -1.18 25.36
C ALA A 393 -20.65 -2.08 26.56
N ASN A 394 -21.06 -3.33 26.33
CA ASN A 394 -21.47 -4.27 27.38
C ASN A 394 -20.45 -5.39 27.59
N LEU A 395 -19.68 -5.74 26.56
CA LEU A 395 -18.77 -6.89 26.56
C LEU A 395 -17.29 -6.47 26.63
N GLY A 396 -16.99 -5.17 26.59
CA GLY A 396 -15.63 -4.64 26.58
C GLY A 396 -14.94 -4.83 25.22
N VAL A 397 -13.62 -4.93 25.22
CA VAL A 397 -12.85 -5.15 23.99
C VAL A 397 -12.96 -6.61 23.57
N ILE A 398 -13.62 -6.85 22.44
CA ILE A 398 -13.75 -8.17 21.83
C ILE A 398 -12.61 -8.35 20.83
N ARG A 399 -11.66 -9.25 21.12
CA ARG A 399 -10.64 -9.64 20.16
C ARG A 399 -11.23 -10.67 19.19
N THR A 400 -11.05 -10.40 17.92
CA THR A 400 -11.58 -11.14 16.79
C THR A 400 -10.43 -11.46 15.85
N VAL A 401 -10.22 -12.73 15.55
CA VAL A 401 -9.22 -13.13 14.55
C VAL A 401 -9.91 -13.44 13.24
N ALA A 402 -9.39 -12.93 12.13
CA ALA A 402 -9.94 -13.18 10.81
C ALA A 402 -8.97 -13.99 9.94
N GLN A 403 -9.52 -14.96 9.24
CA GLN A 403 -8.85 -15.69 8.17
C GLN A 403 -9.48 -15.31 6.85
N VAL A 404 -8.64 -14.97 5.88
CA VAL A 404 -8.99 -14.49 4.56
C VAL A 404 -8.55 -15.54 3.53
N LYS A 405 -9.48 -15.99 2.68
CA LYS A 405 -9.22 -17.01 1.65
C LYS A 405 -9.71 -16.53 0.29
N ARG A 406 -8.77 -16.04 -0.54
CA ARG A 406 -9.00 -15.72 -1.96
C ARG A 406 -9.05 -16.99 -2.82
N TYR A 407 -10.20 -17.68 -2.82
CA TYR A 407 -10.35 -19.00 -3.42
C TYR A 407 -11.34 -18.99 -4.60
N SER A 408 -11.13 -19.89 -5.56
CA SER A 408 -12.09 -20.17 -6.65
C SER A 408 -12.94 -21.42 -6.39
N ARG A 409 -12.69 -22.13 -5.29
CA ARG A 409 -13.39 -23.35 -4.87
C ARG A 409 -13.97 -23.16 -3.48
N ALA A 410 -14.98 -23.97 -3.15
CA ALA A 410 -15.59 -23.96 -1.83
C ALA A 410 -14.54 -24.09 -0.72
N VAL A 411 -14.66 -23.26 0.31
CA VAL A 411 -13.81 -23.37 1.50
C VAL A 411 -14.14 -24.66 2.25
N SER A 412 -13.12 -25.47 2.56
CA SER A 412 -13.29 -26.74 3.28
C SER A 412 -13.71 -26.52 4.72
N LEU A 413 -14.42 -27.50 5.30
CA LEU A 413 -14.75 -27.50 6.72
C LEU A 413 -13.49 -27.45 7.60
N ASP A 414 -12.42 -28.12 7.18
CA ASP A 414 -11.14 -28.15 7.90
C ASP A 414 -10.52 -26.77 8.09
N ALA A 415 -10.67 -25.87 7.12
CA ALA A 415 -10.19 -24.49 7.25
C ALA A 415 -10.92 -23.73 8.37
N VAL A 416 -12.23 -23.97 8.52
CA VAL A 416 -13.04 -23.37 9.59
C VAL A 416 -12.77 -24.03 10.95
N HIS A 417 -12.53 -25.35 10.97
CA HIS A 417 -12.06 -26.04 12.17
C HIS A 417 -10.71 -25.49 12.65
N ALA A 418 -9.77 -25.25 11.73
CA ALA A 418 -8.47 -24.70 12.06
C ALA A 418 -8.61 -23.32 12.71
N LEU A 419 -9.36 -22.40 12.09
CA LEU A 419 -9.63 -21.07 12.66
C LEU A 419 -10.24 -21.16 14.06
N TYR A 420 -11.20 -22.06 14.27
CA TYR A 420 -11.81 -22.26 15.59
C TYR A 420 -10.81 -22.75 16.65
N GLY A 421 -9.87 -23.61 16.27
CA GLY A 421 -8.78 -24.04 17.14
C GLY A 421 -7.85 -22.88 17.50
N VAL A 422 -7.51 -22.04 16.51
CA VAL A 422 -6.67 -20.86 16.67
C VAL A 422 -7.26 -19.87 17.65
N MET A 423 -8.57 -19.60 17.57
CA MET A 423 -9.27 -18.73 18.52
C MET A 423 -9.02 -19.12 19.98
N THR A 424 -9.05 -20.44 20.25
CA THR A 424 -8.80 -20.96 21.60
C THR A 424 -7.34 -20.75 22.02
N HIS A 425 -6.40 -20.99 21.11
CA HIS A 425 -4.97 -20.84 21.37
C HIS A 425 -4.58 -19.39 21.68
N VAL A 426 -5.09 -18.43 20.90
CA VAL A 426 -4.77 -17.01 21.03
C VAL A 426 -5.75 -16.26 21.95
N LYS A 427 -6.70 -16.95 22.56
CA LYS A 427 -7.74 -16.39 23.44
C LYS A 427 -8.58 -15.30 22.76
N ALA A 428 -8.87 -15.45 21.47
CA ALA A 428 -9.80 -14.60 20.75
C ALA A 428 -11.25 -15.00 21.06
N GLN A 429 -12.11 -14.02 21.31
CA GLN A 429 -13.51 -14.23 21.65
C GLN A 429 -14.38 -14.49 20.41
N ALA A 430 -13.96 -14.04 19.24
CA ALA A 430 -14.65 -14.25 17.98
C ALA A 430 -13.69 -14.57 16.83
N GLY A 431 -14.24 -15.16 15.77
CA GLY A 431 -13.51 -15.44 14.54
C GLY A 431 -14.32 -15.06 13.30
N ILE A 432 -13.64 -14.61 12.26
CA ILE A 432 -14.25 -14.29 10.96
C ILE A 432 -13.54 -15.09 9.87
N MET A 433 -14.27 -15.80 9.03
CA MET A 433 -13.74 -16.43 7.82
C MET A 433 -14.29 -15.70 6.61
N VAL A 434 -13.41 -15.02 5.87
CA VAL A 434 -13.76 -14.24 4.67
C VAL A 434 -13.26 -14.97 3.43
N THR A 435 -14.08 -15.06 2.39
CA THR A 435 -13.66 -15.66 1.12
C THR A 435 -14.29 -14.99 -0.08
N THR A 436 -13.58 -15.00 -1.21
CA THR A 436 -14.18 -14.70 -2.52
C THR A 436 -15.12 -15.83 -3.01
N SER A 437 -15.06 -17.02 -2.42
CA SER A 437 -15.85 -18.19 -2.85
C SER A 437 -17.17 -18.36 -2.08
N TRP A 438 -17.51 -19.60 -1.71
CA TRP A 438 -18.69 -19.94 -0.91
C TRP A 438 -18.36 -21.02 0.13
N PHE A 439 -19.22 -21.15 1.13
CA PHE A 439 -19.15 -22.20 2.14
C PHE A 439 -20.16 -23.31 1.85
N GLY A 440 -19.76 -24.56 2.11
CA GLY A 440 -20.66 -25.72 2.03
C GLY A 440 -21.70 -25.74 3.16
N SER A 441 -22.77 -26.52 2.98
CA SER A 441 -23.84 -26.67 3.99
C SER A 441 -23.32 -27.24 5.32
N ALA A 442 -22.36 -28.15 5.28
CA ALA A 442 -21.70 -28.69 6.47
C ALA A 442 -20.95 -27.59 7.27
N THR A 443 -20.27 -26.67 6.58
CA THR A 443 -19.57 -25.54 7.19
C THR A 443 -20.54 -24.56 7.85
N ARG A 444 -21.65 -24.23 7.16
CA ARG A 444 -22.70 -23.36 7.73
C ARG A 444 -23.33 -23.98 8.98
N LYS A 445 -23.64 -25.27 8.96
CA LYS A 445 -24.14 -26.00 10.15
C LYS A 445 -23.11 -26.04 11.28
N PHE A 446 -21.82 -26.13 10.98
CA PHE A 446 -20.78 -26.15 12.00
C PHE A 446 -20.69 -24.83 12.78
N VAL A 447 -20.86 -23.68 12.12
CA VAL A 447 -20.73 -22.37 12.77
C VAL A 447 -21.96 -21.95 13.57
N GLU A 448 -23.11 -22.61 13.40
CA GLU A 448 -24.32 -22.34 14.18
C GLU A 448 -24.04 -22.43 15.69
N GLY A 449 -24.37 -21.35 16.41
CA GLY A 449 -24.17 -21.25 17.86
C GLY A 449 -22.73 -21.05 18.31
N LYS A 450 -21.77 -20.87 17.38
CA LYS A 450 -20.37 -20.56 17.69
C LYS A 450 -20.05 -19.10 17.42
N PRO A 451 -19.03 -18.52 18.08
CA PRO A 451 -18.58 -17.16 17.81
C PRO A 451 -17.76 -17.07 16.51
N LEU A 452 -18.27 -17.65 15.42
CA LEU A 452 -17.68 -17.65 14.09
C LEU A 452 -18.64 -16.99 13.10
N THR A 453 -18.13 -15.98 12.39
CA THR A 453 -18.84 -15.33 11.29
C THR A 453 -18.24 -15.80 9.97
N LEU A 454 -19.10 -16.16 9.01
CA LEU A 454 -18.69 -16.51 7.65
C LEU A 454 -19.11 -15.37 6.74
N ILE A 455 -18.18 -14.86 5.93
CA ILE A 455 -18.45 -13.85 4.91
C ILE A 455 -18.07 -14.47 3.56
N ASP A 456 -19.07 -14.86 2.77
CA ASP A 456 -18.86 -15.42 1.44
C ASP A 456 -18.91 -14.35 0.33
N GLY A 457 -18.60 -14.72 -0.91
CA GLY A 457 -18.42 -13.77 -2.00
C GLY A 457 -19.57 -12.76 -2.17
N PRO A 458 -20.84 -13.19 -2.22
CA PRO A 458 -21.98 -12.27 -2.29
C PRO A 458 -22.09 -11.32 -1.09
N GLU A 459 -21.89 -11.82 0.13
CA GLU A 459 -21.92 -11.00 1.35
C GLU A 459 -20.75 -10.01 1.38
N LEU A 460 -19.55 -10.45 0.97
CA LEU A 460 -18.37 -9.61 0.86
C LEU A 460 -18.60 -8.43 -0.10
N ILE A 461 -19.18 -8.68 -1.28
CA ILE A 461 -19.51 -7.61 -2.24
C ILE A 461 -20.48 -6.60 -1.61
N SER A 462 -21.51 -7.06 -0.90
CA SER A 462 -22.46 -6.18 -0.22
C SER A 462 -21.76 -5.31 0.83
N LEU A 463 -20.90 -5.91 1.65
CA LEU A 463 -20.18 -5.19 2.70
C LEU A 463 -19.19 -4.17 2.12
N LEU A 464 -18.50 -4.51 1.04
CA LEU A 464 -17.62 -3.58 0.33
C LEU A 464 -18.38 -2.37 -0.22
N HIS A 465 -19.57 -2.59 -0.78
CA HIS A 465 -20.43 -1.50 -1.23
C HIS A 465 -20.90 -0.64 -0.04
N ASP A 466 -21.43 -1.27 1.01
CA ASP A 466 -22.08 -0.56 2.11
C ASP A 466 -21.12 0.24 3.00
N TYR A 467 -19.89 -0.25 3.17
CA TYR A 467 -18.90 0.35 4.08
C TYR A 467 -17.80 1.12 3.37
N LEU A 468 -17.46 0.77 2.13
CA LEU A 468 -16.35 1.38 1.39
C LEU A 468 -16.78 2.05 0.08
N ASP A 469 -18.07 1.99 -0.29
CA ASP A 469 -18.56 2.51 -1.59
C ASP A 469 -17.84 1.86 -2.79
N ILE A 470 -17.52 0.56 -2.66
CA ILE A 470 -16.83 -0.25 -3.69
C ILE A 470 -17.82 -1.24 -4.34
N ASP A 471 -18.14 -1.01 -5.60
CA ASP A 471 -18.95 -1.90 -6.45
C ASP A 471 -18.09 -3.01 -7.09
N ALA A 472 -17.81 -4.10 -6.36
CA ALA A 472 -16.94 -5.19 -6.86
C ALA A 472 -17.68 -6.34 -7.57
N THR A 473 -16.93 -7.13 -8.34
CA THR A 473 -17.33 -8.45 -8.89
C THR A 473 -16.39 -9.55 -8.42
N ILE A 474 -16.82 -10.80 -8.60
CA ILE A 474 -16.01 -11.98 -8.34
C ILE A 474 -16.19 -12.96 -9.51
N SER A 475 -15.18 -13.12 -10.35
CA SER A 475 -15.26 -14.02 -11.52
C SER A 475 -14.98 -15.47 -11.14
N ILE A 476 -15.94 -16.14 -10.49
CA ILE A 476 -15.83 -17.57 -10.19
C ILE A 476 -16.92 -18.36 -10.92
N ARG A 477 -16.52 -19.41 -11.66
CA ARG A 477 -17.48 -20.38 -12.24
C ARG A 477 -17.96 -21.33 -11.16
N ARG A 478 -19.12 -21.08 -10.58
CA ARG A 478 -19.79 -22.04 -9.69
C ARG A 478 -20.28 -23.24 -10.54
N PRO A 479 -19.92 -24.49 -10.22
CA PRO A 479 -20.58 -25.64 -10.83
C PRO A 479 -22.05 -25.62 -10.39
N MET A 480 -22.99 -25.59 -11.34
CA MET A 480 -24.41 -25.73 -11.01
C MET A 480 -24.65 -27.08 -10.34
N ASN A 481 -25.26 -27.08 -9.15
CA ASN A 481 -25.70 -28.30 -8.47
C ASN A 481 -26.70 -29.05 -9.36
N ARG A 482 -26.33 -30.27 -9.77
CA ARG A 482 -27.28 -31.29 -10.23
C ARG A 482 -27.91 -31.92 -9.00
N ASP A 483 -28.87 -31.25 -8.38
CA ASP A 483 -29.78 -31.86 -7.41
C ASP A 483 -31.14 -31.16 -7.52
N ASN A 484 -31.88 -31.57 -8.55
CA ASN A 484 -33.34 -31.54 -8.64
C ASN A 484 -33.75 -32.29 -9.92
N GLN A 485 -33.69 -33.62 -9.85
CA GLN A 485 -34.56 -34.54 -10.59
C GLN A 485 -34.92 -35.70 -9.68
#